data_AF-A0A075MQR0-F1
#
_entry.id   AF-A0A075MQR0-F1
#
_cell.length_a   1.000
_cell.length_b   1.000
_cell.length_c   1.000
_cell.angle_alpha   90.00
_cell.angle_beta   90.00
_cell.angle_gamma   90.00
#
_symmetry.space_group_name_H-M   'P 1'
#
loop_
_entity.id
_entity.type
_entity.pdbx_description
1 polymer ?
#
loop_
_entity_poly.entity_id
_entity_poly.type
_entity_poly.pdbx_seq_one_letter_code
_entity_poly.pdbx_strand_id
1 'polypeptide(L)'
;MDIAADVLEVAQGGAIKTRIMYKAFLSFPQLKEYLELLQDGGLLDYVAEEKEYHATERGKRFLKMYKEVGQAILPAGIRKKKTLA
;
A
#
# COMPACT_ATOMS: atom_id res chain seq x y z
N MET A 1 6.73 8.04 3.09
CA MET A 1 6.45 6.91 2.18
C MET A 1 6.83 5.67 2.95
N ASP A 2 5.88 4.77 3.13
CA ASP A 2 6.07 3.51 3.84
C ASP A 2 5.60 2.41 2.90
N ILE A 3 6.54 1.55 2.53
CA ILE A 3 6.38 0.60 1.44
C ILE A 3 5.17 -0.31 1.67
N ALA A 4 4.92 -0.74 2.91
CA ALA A 4 3.78 -1.58 3.23
C ALA A 4 2.45 -0.87 2.93
N ALA A 5 2.36 0.42 3.28
CA ALA A 5 1.17 1.23 3.01
C ALA A 5 1.00 1.48 1.49
N ASP A 6 2.09 1.72 0.76
CA ASP A 6 2.05 1.94 -0.69
C ASP A 6 1.63 0.67 -1.46
N VAL A 7 2.13 -0.51 -1.05
CA VAL A 7 1.71 -1.79 -1.63
C VAL A 7 0.22 -2.04 -1.40
N LEU A 8 -0.26 -1.83 -0.16
CA LEU A 8 -1.69 -1.99 0.17
C LEU A 8 -2.58 -0.98 -0.57
N GLU A 9 -2.13 0.26 -0.76
CA GLU A 9 -2.86 1.27 -1.53
C GLU A 9 -3.04 0.84 -2.99
N VAL A 10 -1.98 0.36 -3.63
CA VAL A 10 -2.03 -0.09 -5.03
C VAL A 10 -2.91 -1.32 -5.19
N ALA A 11 -2.95 -2.20 -4.19
CA ALA A 11 -3.69 -3.45 -4.21
C ALA A 11 -5.18 -3.33 -3.78
N GLN A 12 -5.68 -2.16 -3.38
CA GLN A 12 -7.07 -2.04 -2.91
C GLN A 12 -8.13 -2.52 -3.92
N GLY A 13 -7.87 -2.32 -5.22
CA GLY A 13 -8.72 -2.75 -6.32
C GLY A 13 -8.16 -3.95 -7.10
N GLY A 14 -7.26 -4.73 -6.50
CA GLY A 14 -6.46 -5.70 -7.23
C GLY A 14 -5.24 -5.06 -7.88
N ALA A 15 -4.12 -5.76 -8.03
CA ALA A 15 -2.97 -5.31 -8.83
C ALA A 15 -2.01 -6.44 -9.14
N ILE A 16 -1.53 -6.51 -10.38
CA ILE A 16 -0.42 -7.39 -10.75
C ILE A 16 0.92 -6.92 -10.13
N LYS A 17 1.86 -7.87 -9.96
CA LYS A 17 3.22 -7.62 -9.40
C LYS A 17 3.91 -6.41 -9.99
N THR A 18 3.91 -6.30 -11.32
CA THR A 18 4.58 -5.23 -12.04
C THR A 18 3.99 -3.86 -11.70
N ARG A 19 2.65 -3.76 -11.52
CA ARG A 19 1.99 -2.51 -11.15
C ARG A 19 2.38 -2.08 -9.73
N ILE A 20 2.41 -3.03 -8.79
CA ILE A 20 2.87 -2.80 -7.41
C ILE A 20 4.31 -2.31 -7.41
N MET A 21 5.19 -3.01 -8.13
CA MET A 21 6.61 -2.68 -8.23
C MET A 21 6.84 -1.23 -8.67
N TYR A 22 6.21 -0.82 -9.78
CA TYR A 22 6.40 0.54 -10.31
C TYR A 22 5.73 1.62 -9.47
N LYS A 23 4.57 1.33 -8.86
CA LYS A 23 3.83 2.34 -8.07
C LYS A 23 4.40 2.52 -6.66
N ALA A 24 4.95 1.47 -6.06
CA ALA A 24 5.62 1.51 -4.76
C ALA A 24 7.16 1.66 -4.86
N PHE A 25 7.71 1.85 -6.06
CA PHE A 25 9.14 2.02 -6.32
C PHE A 25 10.03 0.90 -5.76
N LEU A 26 9.60 -0.36 -5.92
CA LEU A 26 10.29 -1.52 -5.37
C LEU A 26 11.22 -2.17 -6.39
N SER A 27 12.36 -2.67 -5.93
CA SER A 27 13.11 -3.69 -6.66
C SER A 27 12.39 -5.05 -6.58
N PHE A 28 12.73 -5.98 -7.47
CA PHE A 28 12.12 -7.31 -7.47
C PHE A 28 12.34 -8.11 -6.15
N PRO A 29 13.52 -8.09 -5.52
CA PRO A 29 13.71 -8.72 -4.21
C PRO A 29 12.82 -8.09 -3.13
N GLN A 30 12.79 -6.76 -3.04
CA GLN A 30 11.94 -6.05 -2.07
C GLN A 30 10.46 -6.35 -2.29
N LEU A 31 10.01 -6.39 -3.55
CA LEU A 31 8.63 -6.75 -3.87
C LEU A 31 8.27 -8.12 -3.26
N LYS A 32 9.13 -9.13 -3.42
CA LYS A 32 8.83 -10.47 -2.87
C LYS A 32 8.72 -10.45 -1.35
N GLU A 33 9.68 -9.85 -0.67
CA GLU A 33 9.69 -9.76 0.80
C GLU A 33 8.44 -9.07 1.33
N TYR A 34 8.02 -7.96 0.70
CA TYR A 34 6.82 -7.24 1.12
C TYR A 34 5.52 -7.97 0.78
N LEU A 35 5.43 -8.67 -0.37
CA LEU A 35 4.26 -9.47 -0.69
C LEU A 35 4.11 -10.63 0.32
N GLU A 36 5.20 -11.33 0.63
CA GLU A 36 5.21 -12.41 1.63
C GLU A 36 4.83 -11.88 3.02
N LEU A 37 5.48 -10.81 3.48
CA LEU A 37 5.19 -10.19 4.78
C LEU A 37 3.70 -9.79 4.93
N LEU A 38 3.13 -9.17 3.90
CA LEU A 38 1.73 -8.71 3.94
C LEU A 38 0.74 -9.87 3.83
N GLN A 39 1.07 -10.92 3.09
CA GLN A 39 0.27 -12.14 3.00
C GLN A 39 0.28 -12.90 4.33
N ASP A 40 1.46 -13.12 4.92
CA ASP A 40 1.61 -13.79 6.22
C ASP A 40 0.88 -13.03 7.34
N GLY A 41 0.84 -11.69 7.23
CA GLY A 41 0.08 -10.81 8.13
C GLY A 41 -1.43 -10.79 7.86
N GLY A 42 -1.93 -11.43 6.80
CA GLY A 42 -3.34 -11.42 6.39
C GLY A 42 -3.84 -10.04 5.93
N LEU A 43 -2.93 -9.20 5.43
CA LEU A 43 -3.24 -7.86 4.93
C LEU A 43 -3.41 -7.83 3.40
N LEU A 44 -2.89 -8.86 2.71
CA LEU A 44 -2.91 -8.99 1.26
C LEU A 44 -3.23 -10.43 0.85
N ASP A 45 -4.10 -10.61 -0.13
CA ASP A 45 -4.42 -11.90 -0.74
C ASP A 45 -3.92 -11.94 -2.19
N TYR A 46 -3.60 -13.13 -2.70
CA TYR A 46 -3.32 -13.36 -4.12
C TYR A 46 -4.47 -14.13 -4.76
N VAL A 47 -5.06 -13.56 -5.80
CA VAL A 47 -6.14 -14.17 -6.60
C VAL A 47 -5.51 -14.76 -7.86
N ALA A 48 -5.43 -16.09 -7.91
CA ALA A 48 -4.67 -16.81 -8.93
C ALA A 48 -5.30 -16.68 -10.33
N GLU A 49 -6.64 -16.61 -10.40
CA GLU A 49 -7.42 -16.49 -11.63
C GLU A 49 -7.08 -15.20 -12.37
N GLU A 50 -7.03 -14.09 -11.63
CA GLU A 50 -6.74 -12.74 -12.14
C GLU A 50 -5.25 -12.42 -12.17
N LYS A 51 -4.43 -13.23 -11.48
CA LYS A 51 -3.00 -12.99 -11.21
C LYS A 51 -2.76 -11.66 -10.49
N GLU A 52 -3.69 -11.27 -9.64
CA GLU A 52 -3.69 -10.00 -8.92
C GLU A 52 -3.55 -10.18 -7.42
N TYR A 53 -2.98 -9.17 -6.78
CA TYR A 53 -2.93 -9.03 -5.33
C TYR A 53 -4.01 -8.05 -4.86
N HIS A 54 -4.75 -8.43 -3.84
CA HIS A 54 -5.85 -7.64 -3.29
C HIS A 54 -5.59 -7.33 -1.82
N ALA A 55 -5.72 -6.06 -1.43
CA ALA A 55 -5.72 -5.70 -0.02
C ALA A 55 -6.95 -6.32 0.65
N THR A 56 -6.76 -7.07 1.73
CA THR A 56 -7.86 -7.66 2.49
C THR A 56 -8.63 -6.57 3.22
N GLU A 57 -9.80 -6.88 3.76
CA GLU A 57 -10.52 -5.94 4.63
C GLU A 57 -9.69 -5.52 5.86
N ARG A 58 -8.83 -6.41 6.37
CA ARG A 58 -7.88 -6.10 7.43
C ARG A 58 -6.78 -5.16 6.93
N GLY A 59 -6.24 -5.41 5.73
CA GLY A 59 -5.28 -4.52 5.06
C GLY A 59 -5.81 -3.10 4.85
N LYS A 60 -7.06 -2.97 4.38
CA LYS A 60 -7.73 -1.68 4.20
C LYS A 60 -7.91 -0.92 5.52
N ARG A 61 -8.31 -1.62 6.60
CA ARG A 61 -8.42 -1.01 7.94
C ARG A 61 -7.06 -0.55 8.47
N PHE A 62 -6.03 -1.38 8.35
CA PHE A 62 -4.66 -1.03 8.73
C PHE A 62 -4.21 0.25 8.01
N LEU A 63 -4.40 0.30 6.69
CA LEU A 63 -4.02 1.44 5.86
C LEU A 63 -4.76 2.73 6.22
N LYS A 64 -6.06 2.63 6.55
CA LYS A 64 -6.85 3.77 7.05
C LYS A 64 -6.26 4.31 8.35
N MET A 65 -6.03 3.45 9.34
CA MET A 65 -5.44 3.83 10.63
C MET A 65 -4.03 4.42 10.46
N TYR A 66 -3.22 3.81 9.60
CA TYR A 66 -1.87 4.28 9.29
C TYR A 66 -1.89 5.73 8.77
N LYS A 67 -2.80 6.04 7.83
CA LYS A 67 -2.97 7.40 7.29
C LYS A 67 -3.46 8.39 8.36
N GLU A 68 -4.38 7.97 9.23
CA GLU A 68 -4.91 8.80 10.32
C GLU A 68 -3.83 9.16 11.35
N VAL A 69 -3.02 8.18 11.76
CA VAL A 69 -1.88 8.41 12.68
C VAL A 69 -0.86 9.35 12.03
N GLY A 70 -0.52 9.14 10.77
CA GLY A 70 0.36 10.05 10.03
C GLY A 70 -0.18 11.49 9.99
N GLN A 71 -1.49 11.67 9.86
CA GLN A 71 -2.12 13.00 9.90
C GLN A 71 -2.13 13.63 11.29
N ALA A 72 -2.28 12.83 12.35
CA ALA A 72 -2.33 13.32 13.74
C ALA A 72 -0.95 13.78 14.26
N ILE A 73 0.13 13.17 13.76
CA ILE A 73 1.51 13.49 14.19
C ILE A 73 2.07 14.70 13.43
N LEU A 74 1.49 15.06 12.27
CA LEU A 74 1.89 16.23 11.51
C LEU A 74 1.21 17.52 12.03
N PRO A 75 1.97 18.57 12.40
CA PRO A 75 1.38 19.85 12.79
C PRO A 75 0.62 20.47 11.61
N ALA A 76 -0.55 21.05 11.90
CA ALA A 76 -1.52 21.56 10.92
C ALA A 76 -1.00 22.63 9.93
N GLY A 77 0.24 23.10 10.07
CA GLY A 77 0.88 24.14 9.24
C GLY A 77 1.36 23.69 7.86
N ILE A 78 1.43 22.38 7.56
CA ILE A 78 1.84 21.85 6.24
C ILE A 78 0.59 21.51 5.40
N ARG A 79 -0.49 22.29 5.52
CA ARG A 79 -1.77 22.02 4.80
C ARG A 79 -1.94 22.81 3.50
N LYS A 80 -1.01 23.69 3.12
CA LYS A 80 -1.08 24.44 1.86
C LYS A 80 0.24 24.47 1.11
N LYS A 81 0.43 23.48 0.23
CA LYS A 81 0.92 23.70 -1.15
C LYS A 81 0.78 22.41 -1.95
N LYS A 82 -0.38 22.26 -2.58
CA LYS A 82 -0.53 21.77 -3.97
C LYS A 82 -1.93 22.13 -4.46
N THR A 83 -2.10 23.43 -4.68
CA THR A 83 -3.02 23.97 -5.68
C THR A 83 -2.13 24.79 -6.63
N LEU A 84 -2.31 24.57 -7.93
CA LEU A 84 -1.67 25.23 -9.10
C LEU A 84 -0.26 24.69 -9.43
N ALA A 85 0.07 24.29 -10.67
CA ALA A 85 -0.52 24.56 -11.99
C ALA A 85 -0.74 23.28 -12.81
#